data_AF-A0A923UZC3-F1
#
_entry.id   AF-A0A923UZC3-F1
#
_cell.length_a   1.000
_cell.length_b   1.000
_cell.length_c   1.000
_cell.angle_alpha   90.00
_cell.angle_beta   90.00
_cell.angle_gamma   90.00
#
_symmetry.space_group_name_H-M   'P 1'
#
loop_
_entity.id
_entity.type
_entity.pdbx_description
1 polymer ?
#
loop_
_entity_poly.entity_id
_entity_poly.type
_entity_poly.pdbx_seq_one_letter_code
_entity_poly.pdbx_strand_id
1 'polypeptide(L)' 'MSLINLIEILAILVGAFSGFIEARSKKMDVVGVFTVAFITAFGGGTLRDILLDKR' A
#
# COMPACT_ATOMS: atom_id res chain seq x y z
N MET A 1 -1.74 -16.51 -14.28
CA MET A 1 -1.73 -15.66 -13.07
C MET A 1 -1.26 -16.53 -11.91
N SER A 2 -0.08 -16.27 -11.36
CA SER A 2 0.38 -17.00 -10.17
C SER A 2 -0.47 -16.62 -8.96
N LEU A 3 -0.66 -17.55 -8.01
CA LEU A 3 -1.32 -17.28 -6.73
C LEU A 3 -0.68 -16.10 -6.00
N ILE A 4 0.65 -15.97 -6.09
CA ILE A 4 1.41 -14.84 -5.52
C ILE A 4 0.93 -13.49 -6.10
N ASN A 5 0.76 -13.40 -7.42
CA ASN A 5 0.37 -12.15 -8.08
C ASN A 5 -1.05 -11.72 -7.69
N LEU A 6 -1.95 -12.70 -7.47
CA LEU A 6 -3.31 -12.41 -7.01
C LEU A 6 -3.30 -11.82 -5.60
N ILE A 7 -2.54 -12.44 -4.69
CA ILE A 7 -2.38 -11.97 -3.31
C ILE A 7 -1.74 -10.58 -3.28
N GLU A 8 -0.78 -10.31 -4.15
CA GLU A 8 -0.11 -9.02 -4.25
C GLU A 8 -1.07 -7.89 -4.67
N ILE A 9 -1.91 -8.13 -5.69
CA ILE A 9 -2.93 -7.16 -6.10
C ILE A 9 -3.93 -6.90 -4.97
N LEU A 10 -4.38 -7.96 -4.27
CA LEU A 10 -5.28 -7.82 -3.14
C LEU A 10 -4.63 -7.04 -1.98
N ALA A 11 -3.36 -7.30 -1.68
CA ALA A 11 -2.62 -6.60 -0.63
C ALA A 11 -2.48 -5.10 -0.94
N ILE A 12 -2.15 -4.75 -2.19
CA ILE A 12 -2.05 -3.35 -2.64
C ILE A 12 -3.42 -2.66 -2.51
N LEU A 13 -4.50 -3.31 -2.94
CA LEU A 13 -5.85 -2.75 -2.85
C LEU A 13 -6.26 -2.49 -1.39
N VAL A 14 -6.12 -3.50 -0.52
CA VAL A 14 -6.45 -3.36 0.91
C VAL A 14 -5.57 -2.31 1.59
N GLY A 15 -4.29 -2.25 1.26
CA GLY A 15 -3.36 -1.25 1.76
C GLY A 15 -3.73 0.19 1.35
N ALA A 16 -4.10 0.39 0.08
CA ALA A 16 -4.54 1.69 -0.42
C ALA A 16 -5.82 2.18 0.29
N PHE A 17 -6.81 1.31 0.46
CA PHE A 17 -8.05 1.66 1.17
C PHE A 17 -7.81 1.93 2.66
N SER A 18 -6.96 1.14 3.31
CA SER A 18 -6.58 1.37 4.70
C SER A 18 -5.91 2.74 4.89
N GLY A 19 -4.93 3.07 4.04
CA GLY A 19 -4.25 4.37 4.06
C GLY A 19 -5.20 5.54 3.74
N PHE A 20 -6.13 5.35 2.81
CA PHE A 20 -7.15 6.35 2.49
C PHE A 20 -8.08 6.64 3.68
N ILE A 21 -8.59 5.59 4.33
CA ILE A 21 -9.49 5.72 5.49
C ILE A 21 -8.78 6.44 6.65
N GLU A 22 -7.53 6.05 6.94
CA GLU A 22 -6.73 6.67 7.99
C GLU A 22 -6.42 8.14 7.69
N ALA A 23 -6.01 8.45 6.46
CA ALA A 23 -5.72 9.82 6.05
C ALA A 23 -6.96 10.73 6.10
N ARG A 24 -8.13 10.18 5.74
CA ARG A 24 -9.43 10.88 5.89
C ARG A 24 -9.80 11.08 7.35
N SER A 25 -9.57 10.09 8.21
CA SER A 25 -9.78 10.19 9.66
C SER A 25 -8.94 11.32 10.27
N LYS A 26 -7.70 11.48 9.80
CA LYS A 26 -6.80 12.58 10.20
C LYS A 26 -7.06 13.91 9.50
N LYS A 27 -8.15 14.04 8.73
CA LYS A 27 -8.53 15.26 8.01
C LYS A 27 -7.41 15.81 7.11
N MET A 28 -6.63 14.92 6.49
CA MET A 28 -5.58 15.32 5.55
C MET A 28 -6.19 15.91 4.27
N ASP A 29 -5.42 16.77 3.62
CA ASP A 29 -5.74 17.32 2.31
C ASP A 29 -5.61 16.25 1.22
N VAL A 30 -6.04 16.58 0.00
CA VAL A 30 -6.04 15.63 -1.12
C VAL A 30 -4.64 15.06 -1.38
N VAL A 31 -3.61 15.92 -1.33
CA VAL A 31 -2.21 15.51 -1.51
C VAL A 31 -1.76 14.57 -0.40
N GLY A 32 -2.06 14.89 0.87
CA GLY A 32 -1.76 14.03 2.01
C GLY A 32 -2.47 12.67 1.93
N VAL A 33 -3.76 12.66 1.55
CA VAL A 33 -4.54 11.42 1.38
C VAL A 33 -3.92 10.52 0.30
N PHE A 34 -3.59 11.07 -0.87
CA PHE A 34 -2.93 10.30 -1.92
C PHE A 34 -1.56 9.80 -1.46
N THR A 35 -0.76 10.64 -0.82
CA THR A 35 0.59 10.28 -0.37
C THR A 35 0.56 9.12 0.62
N VAL A 36 -0.31 9.19 1.64
CA VAL A 36 -0.46 8.12 2.64
C VAL A 36 -1.01 6.85 2.01
N ALA A 37 -2.04 6.93 1.17
CA ALA A 37 -2.59 5.75 0.49
C ALA A 37 -1.54 5.04 -0.38
N PHE A 38 -0.72 5.80 -1.13
CA PHE A 38 0.36 5.24 -1.93
C PHE A 38 1.45 4.60 -1.07
N ILE A 39 1.92 5.30 -0.03
CA ILE A 39 2.96 4.76 0.87
C ILE A 39 2.47 3.49 1.57
N THR A 40 1.22 3.43 2.02
CA THR A 40 0.66 2.23 2.65
C THR A 40 0.50 1.08 1.65
N ALA A 41 0.05 1.35 0.42
CA ALA A 41 -0.15 0.33 -0.60
C ALA A 41 1.17 -0.30 -1.10
N PHE A 42 2.19 0.53 -1.36
CA PHE A 42 3.48 0.05 -1.89
C PHE A 42 4.50 -0.27 -0.81
N GLY A 43 4.46 0.43 0.33
CA GLY A 43 5.48 0.32 1.38
C GLY A 43 5.64 -1.10 1.93
N GLY A 44 4.54 -1.84 2.09
CA GLY A 44 4.59 -3.23 2.54
C GLY A 44 5.28 -4.17 1.53
N GLY A 45 4.94 -4.05 0.25
CA GLY A 45 5.57 -4.82 -0.83
C GLY A 45 7.04 -4.47 -1.02
N THR A 46 7.36 -3.18 -1.03
CA THR A 46 8.74 -2.68 -1.12
C THR A 46 9.59 -3.15 0.06
N LEU A 47 9.07 -3.08 1.29
CA LEU A 47 9.79 -3.60 2.47
C LEU A 47 10.03 -5.11 2.37
N ARG A 48 9.04 -5.87 1.93
CA ARG A 48 9.18 -7.31 1.69
C ARG A 48 10.29 -7.58 0.68
N ASP A 49 10.30 -6.85 -0.43
CA ASP A 49 11.26 -7.07 -1.51
C ASP A 49 12.69 -6.72 -1.08
N ILE A 50 12.87 -5.65 -0.28
CA ILE A 50 14.14 -5.29 0.34
C ILE A 50 14.61 -6.37 1.33
N LEU A 51 13.71 -6.82 2.22
CA LEU A 51 14.05 -7.81 3.26
C LEU A 51 14.36 -9.19 2.68
N LEU A 52 13.73 -9.54 1.57
CA LEU A 52 13.97 -10.80 0.87
C LEU A 52 15.18 -10.73 -0.09
N ASP A 53 15.90 -9.60 -0.13
CA ASP A 53 17.03 -9.31 -1.04
C ASP A 53 16.74 -9.80 -2.47
N LYS A 54 15.50 -9.58 -2.92
CA LYS A 54 15.03 -10.03 -4.22
C LYS A 54 15.55 -9.04 -5.26
N ARG A 55 16.80 -9.26 -5.69
CA ARG A 55 17.41 -8.57 -6.83
C ARG A 55 16.80 -9.04 -8.16
#